data_AF-A0A533RRV4-F1
#
_entry.id   AF-A0A533RRV4-F1
#
_cell.length_a   1.000
_cell.length_b   1.000
_cell.length_c   1.000
_cell.angle_alpha   90.00
_cell.angle_beta   90.00
_cell.angle_gamma   90.00
#
_symmetry.space_group_name_H-M   'P 1'
#
loop_
_entity.id
_entity.type
_entity.pdbx_description
1 polymer ?
#
loop_
_entity_poly.entity_id
_entity_poly.type
_entity_poly.pdbx_seq_one_letter_code
_entity_poly.pdbx_strand_id
1 'polypeptide(L)'
;VLGLVRRYAVEARHQGRRDLAEMLERVPAFTPRTFLEALQSLRILHSITYLSGHYQVGFGRFDQYMWPYLKADLDSGRLTLDQASDQLAEFFITLNKDSDLYPGIQQGDNGQTITLGGVDREGNSAVNKLTFLCLQASRDVCMIDPKINLRISANTDLDLLSMATELTRKGLGFPQYSNDDVVIPGLVAHGYRLEDAREYAVAACWEFIIPGKGMDVVNIGAVSFPAAVDKAIRDGLAAGEEMQGILRRVRMDIDQQVKHLAADYENLLLPPAPYLSVLMSDCLDQAKDLSVGAQYNNFGIHGAGSANSADALAAIQELVFTEGSVTRTDLIKALDSDFL
;
A
#
# COMPACT_ATOMS: atom_id res chain seq x y z
N VAL A 1 -25.02 4.40 -2.71
CA VAL A 1 -24.88 3.08 -2.06
C VAL A 1 -26.23 2.40 -1.82
N LEU A 2 -27.05 2.86 -0.86
CA LEU A 2 -28.20 2.10 -0.36
C LEU A 2 -29.26 1.76 -1.42
N GLY A 3 -29.54 2.71 -2.34
CA GLY A 3 -30.45 2.45 -3.46
C GLY A 3 -29.96 1.33 -4.40
N LEU A 4 -28.65 1.21 -4.63
CA LEU A 4 -28.07 0.11 -5.42
C LEU A 4 -28.30 -1.22 -4.72
N VAL A 5 -27.93 -1.29 -3.44
CA VAL A 5 -28.06 -2.51 -2.61
C VAL A 5 -29.51 -2.98 -2.54
N ARG A 6 -30.46 -2.05 -2.35
CA ARG A 6 -31.89 -2.37 -2.33
C ARG A 6 -32.37 -3.06 -3.61
N ARG A 7 -31.85 -2.69 -4.78
CA ARG A 7 -32.20 -3.38 -6.05
C ARG A 7 -31.74 -4.83 -6.04
N TYR A 8 -30.53 -5.10 -5.56
CA TYR A 8 -30.03 -6.48 -5.41
C TYR A 8 -30.82 -7.27 -4.37
N ALA A 9 -31.24 -6.63 -3.27
CA ALA A 9 -32.09 -7.29 -2.27
C ALA A 9 -33.45 -7.71 -2.84
N VAL A 10 -34.10 -6.84 -3.63
CA VAL A 10 -35.36 -7.14 -4.32
C VAL A 10 -35.18 -8.31 -5.30
N GLU A 11 -34.10 -8.29 -6.08
CA GLU A 11 -33.80 -9.38 -7.01
C GLU A 11 -33.50 -10.70 -6.29
N ALA A 12 -32.75 -10.66 -5.18
CA ALA A 12 -32.51 -11.83 -4.35
C ALA A 12 -33.82 -12.44 -3.82
N ARG A 13 -34.79 -11.61 -3.41
CA ARG A 13 -36.14 -12.10 -3.04
C ARG A 13 -36.85 -12.74 -4.22
N HIS A 14 -36.79 -12.12 -5.41
CA HIS A 14 -37.41 -12.64 -6.63
C HIS A 14 -36.83 -14.02 -7.01
N GLN A 15 -35.52 -14.23 -6.82
CA GLN A 15 -34.84 -15.50 -7.04
C GLN A 15 -34.98 -16.51 -5.89
N GLY A 16 -35.74 -16.19 -4.84
CA GLY A 16 -35.93 -17.07 -3.68
C GLY A 16 -34.73 -17.13 -2.72
N ARG A 17 -33.70 -16.31 -2.91
CA ARG A 17 -32.52 -16.17 -2.05
C ARG A 17 -32.82 -15.27 -0.84
N ARG A 18 -33.64 -15.78 0.09
CA ARG A 18 -34.07 -15.04 1.29
C ARG A 18 -32.91 -14.66 2.21
N ASP A 19 -31.94 -15.58 2.35
CA ASP A 19 -30.68 -15.38 3.06
C ASP A 19 -29.94 -14.12 2.59
N LEU A 20 -29.76 -14.00 1.27
CA LEU A 20 -29.07 -12.87 0.66
C LEU A 20 -29.90 -11.59 0.74
N ALA A 21 -31.21 -11.69 0.51
CA ALA A 21 -32.10 -10.54 0.61
C ALA A 21 -32.09 -9.90 2.01
N GLU A 22 -32.21 -10.70 3.07
CA GLU A 22 -32.19 -10.21 4.45
C GLU A 22 -30.86 -9.56 4.81
N MET A 23 -29.75 -10.14 4.33
CA MET A 23 -28.41 -9.56 4.48
C MET A 23 -28.30 -8.20 3.78
N LEU A 24 -28.71 -8.11 2.51
CA LEU A 24 -28.64 -6.87 1.73
C LEU A 24 -29.63 -5.79 2.21
N GLU A 25 -30.73 -6.18 2.86
CA GLU A 25 -31.64 -5.24 3.54
C GLU A 25 -31.03 -4.69 4.83
N ARG A 26 -30.10 -5.43 5.44
CA ARG A 26 -29.38 -5.04 6.65
C ARG A 26 -28.16 -4.18 6.33
N VAL A 27 -27.21 -4.70 5.56
CA VAL A 27 -25.92 -4.04 5.29
C VAL A 27 -25.87 -3.41 3.90
N PRO A 28 -25.21 -2.26 3.72
CA PRO A 28 -24.39 -1.53 4.70
C PRO A 28 -25.17 -0.44 5.46
N ALA A 29 -26.50 -0.43 5.41
CA ALA A 29 -27.31 0.61 6.07
C ALA A 29 -27.23 0.55 7.60
N PHE A 30 -27.03 -0.65 8.16
CA PHE A 30 -26.96 -0.91 9.59
C PHE A 30 -25.71 -1.73 9.94
N THR A 31 -25.34 -1.72 11.22
CA THR A 31 -24.21 -2.52 11.74
C THR A 31 -24.39 -4.00 11.40
N PRO A 32 -23.34 -4.65 10.83
CA PRO A 32 -23.34 -6.09 10.61
C PRO A 32 -23.56 -6.87 11.92
N ARG A 33 -24.30 -7.98 11.84
CA ARG A 33 -24.61 -8.86 12.97
C ARG A 33 -23.71 -10.10 13.01
N THR A 34 -23.18 -10.48 11.86
CA THR A 34 -22.36 -11.67 11.63
C THR A 34 -21.11 -11.31 10.84
N PHE A 35 -20.14 -12.22 10.82
CA PHE A 35 -18.94 -12.10 10.01
C PHE A 35 -19.27 -12.01 8.51
N LEU A 36 -20.21 -12.83 8.03
CA LEU A 36 -20.65 -12.79 6.64
C LEU A 36 -21.30 -11.44 6.27
N GLU A 37 -22.15 -10.89 7.16
CA GLU A 37 -22.70 -9.54 6.96
C GLU A 37 -21.59 -8.47 6.93
N ALA A 38 -20.54 -8.63 7.74
CA ALA A 38 -19.42 -7.70 7.76
C ALA A 38 -18.62 -7.75 6.45
N LEU A 39 -18.32 -8.96 5.95
CA LEU A 39 -17.66 -9.15 4.65
C LEU A 39 -18.49 -8.56 3.51
N GLN A 40 -19.80 -8.82 3.50
CA GLN A 40 -20.70 -8.29 2.48
C GLN A 40 -20.80 -6.76 2.54
N SER A 41 -20.89 -6.19 3.75
CA SER A 41 -20.90 -4.74 3.96
C SER A 41 -19.62 -4.10 3.42
N LEU A 42 -18.47 -4.66 3.78
CA LEU A 42 -17.16 -4.19 3.33
C LEU A 42 -17.03 -4.29 1.80
N ARG A 43 -17.43 -5.42 1.20
CA ARG A 43 -17.41 -5.58 -0.25
C ARG A 43 -18.25 -4.51 -0.93
N ILE A 44 -19.47 -4.25 -0.46
CA ILE A 44 -20.36 -3.24 -1.04
C ILE A 44 -19.72 -1.86 -0.95
N LEU A 45 -19.27 -1.45 0.23
CA LEU A 45 -18.68 -0.13 0.42
C LEU A 45 -17.44 0.05 -0.47
N HIS A 46 -16.60 -0.97 -0.53
CA HIS A 46 -15.41 -0.96 -1.36
C HIS A 46 -15.72 -0.97 -2.88
N SER A 47 -16.70 -1.73 -3.35
CA SER A 47 -17.11 -1.67 -4.76
C SER A 47 -17.55 -0.26 -5.17
N ILE A 48 -18.17 0.49 -4.26
CA ILE A 48 -18.60 1.86 -4.57
C ILE A 48 -17.42 2.83 -4.67
N THR A 49 -16.30 2.62 -3.95
CA THR A 49 -15.12 3.48 -4.14
C THR A 49 -14.62 3.36 -5.58
N TYR A 50 -14.49 2.13 -6.09
CA TYR A 50 -14.14 1.85 -7.49
C TYR A 50 -15.14 2.45 -8.47
N LEU A 51 -16.44 2.21 -8.27
CA LEU A 51 -17.48 2.74 -9.15
C LEU A 51 -17.58 4.28 -9.12
N SER A 52 -17.02 4.91 -8.09
CA SER A 52 -16.92 6.36 -7.97
C SER A 52 -15.61 6.92 -8.52
N GLY A 53 -14.79 6.10 -9.19
CA GLY A 53 -13.53 6.51 -9.82
C GLY A 53 -12.32 6.54 -8.89
N HIS A 54 -12.42 5.96 -7.68
CA HIS A 54 -11.31 5.87 -6.73
C HIS A 54 -10.74 4.45 -6.75
N TYR A 55 -9.53 4.32 -7.30
CA TYR A 55 -8.80 3.07 -7.44
C TYR A 55 -7.69 2.97 -6.39
N GLN A 56 -7.05 1.80 -6.27
CA GLN A 56 -5.95 1.55 -5.32
C GLN A 56 -6.32 1.80 -3.84
N VAL A 57 -7.60 1.63 -3.52
CA VAL A 57 -8.10 1.76 -2.15
C VAL A 57 -7.85 0.44 -1.43
N GLY A 58 -7.00 0.46 -0.40
CA GLY A 58 -6.76 -0.69 0.47
C GLY A 58 -7.88 -0.92 1.49
N PHE A 59 -7.86 -2.09 2.10
CA PHE A 59 -8.73 -2.49 3.21
C PHE A 59 -8.10 -2.19 4.58
N GLY A 60 -6.90 -1.63 4.62
CA GLY A 60 -6.23 -1.30 5.89
C GLY A 60 -6.01 -2.54 6.77
N ARG A 61 -6.18 -2.38 8.09
CA ARG A 61 -5.95 -3.43 9.09
C ARG A 61 -7.13 -4.39 9.23
N PHE A 62 -7.40 -5.14 8.16
CA PHE A 62 -8.57 -6.02 8.01
C PHE A 62 -8.77 -6.96 9.20
N ASP A 63 -7.70 -7.60 9.65
CA ASP A 63 -7.76 -8.55 10.76
C ASP A 63 -8.11 -7.91 12.10
N GLN A 64 -8.06 -6.58 12.23
CA GLN A 64 -8.40 -5.89 13.47
C GLN A 64 -9.89 -5.52 13.52
N TYR A 65 -10.39 -4.80 12.51
CA TYR A 65 -11.80 -4.35 12.53
C TYR A 65 -12.80 -5.45 12.16
N MET A 66 -12.36 -6.53 11.49
CA MET A 66 -13.21 -7.67 11.17
C MET A 66 -13.23 -8.74 12.28
N TRP A 67 -12.19 -8.78 13.11
CA TRP A 67 -12.06 -9.79 14.16
C TRP A 67 -13.22 -9.83 15.16
N PRO A 68 -13.78 -8.71 15.64
CA PRO A 68 -14.93 -8.74 16.54
C PRO A 68 -16.12 -9.52 16.00
N TYR A 69 -16.40 -9.43 14.70
CA TYR A 69 -17.51 -10.14 14.06
C TYR A 69 -17.23 -11.65 13.95
N LEU A 70 -16.03 -12.03 13.51
CA LEU A 70 -15.63 -13.43 13.43
C LEU A 70 -15.61 -14.08 14.82
N LYS A 71 -14.99 -13.41 15.79
CA LYS A 71 -14.90 -13.91 17.17
C LYS A 71 -16.29 -14.14 17.76
N ALA A 72 -17.22 -13.19 17.58
CA ALA A 72 -18.58 -13.33 18.09
C ALA A 72 -19.33 -14.52 17.48
N ASP A 73 -19.12 -14.80 16.19
CA ASP A 73 -19.74 -15.94 15.51
C ASP A 73 -19.13 -17.28 15.94
N LEU A 74 -17.80 -17.35 16.10
CA LEU A 74 -17.11 -18.53 16.62
C LEU A 74 -17.51 -18.84 18.08
N ASP A 75 -17.49 -17.83 18.96
CA ASP A 75 -17.80 -18.01 20.39
C ASP A 75 -19.26 -18.45 20.62
N SER A 76 -20.17 -18.00 19.75
CA SER A 76 -21.59 -18.37 19.82
C SER A 76 -21.92 -19.69 19.12
N GLY A 77 -20.95 -20.29 18.42
CA GLY A 77 -21.16 -21.49 17.60
C GLY A 77 -22.01 -21.25 16.34
N ARG A 78 -22.23 -19.99 15.94
CA ARG A 78 -22.91 -19.65 14.67
C ARG A 78 -22.08 -20.05 13.44
N LEU A 79 -20.75 -20.06 13.59
CA LEU A 79 -19.80 -20.34 12.52
C LEU A 79 -18.71 -21.28 13.05
N THR A 80 -18.32 -22.27 12.26
CA THR A 80 -17.11 -23.06 12.51
C THR A 80 -15.89 -22.39 11.88
N LEU A 81 -14.69 -22.82 12.24
CA LEU A 81 -13.47 -22.31 11.60
C LEU A 81 -13.41 -22.62 10.10
N ASP A 82 -13.85 -23.82 9.69
CA ASP A 82 -13.89 -24.21 8.29
C ASP A 82 -14.86 -23.32 7.50
N GLN A 83 -16.06 -23.07 8.04
CA GLN A 83 -17.02 -22.18 7.41
C GLN A 83 -16.52 -20.72 7.33
N ALA A 84 -15.78 -20.26 8.34
CA ALA A 84 -15.16 -18.94 8.30
C ALA A 84 -14.06 -18.86 7.23
N SER A 85 -13.28 -19.93 7.06
CA SER A 85 -12.26 -20.05 6.02
C SER A 85 -12.90 -19.99 4.63
N ASP A 86 -13.99 -20.71 4.41
CA ASP A 86 -14.73 -20.69 3.13
C ASP A 86 -15.26 -19.30 2.80
N GLN A 87 -15.90 -18.62 3.77
CA GLN A 87 -16.41 -17.26 3.58
C GLN A 87 -15.29 -16.26 3.27
N LEU A 88 -14.14 -16.39 3.93
CA LEU A 88 -12.99 -15.51 3.70
C LEU A 88 -12.35 -15.78 2.32
N ALA A 89 -12.25 -17.04 1.91
CA ALA A 89 -11.76 -17.43 0.59
C ALA A 89 -12.67 -16.90 -0.52
N GLU A 90 -14.00 -17.04 -0.37
CA GLU A 90 -14.97 -16.45 -1.30
C GLU A 90 -14.82 -14.93 -1.37
N PHE A 91 -14.69 -14.25 -0.22
CA PHE A 91 -14.46 -12.81 -0.19
C PHE A 91 -13.21 -12.42 -1.00
N PHE A 92 -12.08 -13.11 -0.81
CA PHE A 92 -10.83 -12.87 -1.55
C PHE A 92 -11.01 -13.08 -3.05
N ILE A 93 -11.71 -14.15 -3.46
CA ILE A 93 -12.05 -14.39 -4.87
C ILE A 93 -12.86 -13.22 -5.44
N THR A 94 -13.82 -12.67 -4.69
CA THR A 94 -14.64 -11.55 -5.17
C THR A 94 -13.87 -10.26 -5.42
N LEU A 95 -12.70 -10.08 -4.79
CA LEU A 95 -11.84 -8.91 -4.99
C LEU A 95 -11.16 -8.91 -6.37
N ASN A 96 -11.06 -10.08 -7.01
CA ASN A 96 -10.42 -10.22 -8.32
C ASN A 96 -11.43 -10.23 -9.48
N LYS A 97 -12.74 -10.23 -9.20
CA LYS A 97 -13.77 -10.41 -10.23
C LYS A 97 -13.82 -9.29 -11.27
N ASP A 98 -13.46 -8.07 -10.85
CA ASP A 98 -13.57 -6.85 -11.65
C ASP A 98 -12.17 -6.30 -12.06
N SER A 99 -11.12 -7.13 -11.99
CA SER A 99 -9.74 -6.69 -12.19
C SER A 99 -9.39 -6.30 -13.62
N ASP A 100 -10.19 -6.76 -14.59
CA ASP A 100 -10.12 -6.37 -16.01
C ASP A 100 -10.61 -4.94 -16.26
N LEU A 101 -11.36 -4.36 -15.32
CA LEU A 101 -11.88 -2.99 -15.40
C LEU A 101 -10.89 -1.94 -14.89
N TYR A 102 -9.68 -2.33 -14.45
CA TYR A 102 -8.67 -1.39 -13.95
C TYR A 102 -7.95 -0.67 -15.11
N PRO A 103 -8.03 0.68 -15.19
CA PRO A 103 -7.30 1.45 -16.18
C PRO A 103 -5.85 1.66 -15.70
N GLY A 104 -4.92 0.80 -16.12
CA GLY A 104 -3.52 0.94 -15.74
C GLY A 104 -2.54 0.14 -16.61
N ILE A 105 -1.25 0.45 -16.46
CA ILE A 105 -0.14 -0.25 -17.16
C ILE A 105 -0.05 -1.72 -16.71
N GLN A 106 -0.40 -1.99 -15.45
CA GLN A 106 -0.47 -3.34 -14.88
C GLN A 106 -1.93 -3.80 -14.81
N GLN A 107 -2.45 -4.32 -15.93
CA GLN A 107 -3.78 -4.94 -15.92
C GLN A 107 -3.82 -6.14 -14.96
N GLY A 108 -4.84 -6.21 -14.11
CA GLY A 108 -4.97 -7.24 -13.08
C GLY A 108 -4.43 -6.85 -11.70
N ASP A 109 -3.73 -5.72 -11.56
CA ASP A 109 -3.33 -5.16 -10.27
C ASP A 109 -4.24 -4.01 -9.89
N ASN A 110 -5.24 -4.27 -9.03
CA ASN A 110 -6.16 -3.21 -8.62
C ASN A 110 -5.61 -2.37 -7.45
N GLY A 111 -4.45 -2.69 -6.88
CA GLY A 111 -3.92 -2.03 -5.69
C GLY A 111 -4.68 -2.31 -4.39
N GLN A 112 -5.49 -3.39 -4.34
CA GLN A 112 -6.26 -3.75 -3.15
C GLN A 112 -5.37 -4.46 -2.11
N THR A 113 -4.96 -3.75 -1.07
CA THR A 113 -4.10 -4.28 -0.01
C THR A 113 -4.86 -4.60 1.27
N ILE A 114 -4.42 -5.62 1.99
CA ILE A 114 -4.79 -5.87 3.39
C ILE A 114 -3.51 -5.85 4.22
N THR A 115 -3.52 -5.11 5.32
CA THR A 115 -2.48 -5.15 6.36
C THR A 115 -2.92 -6.07 7.50
N LEU A 116 -2.00 -6.92 7.96
CA LEU A 116 -2.23 -7.93 9.00
C LEU A 116 -1.20 -7.82 10.12
N GLY A 117 -1.59 -8.26 11.32
CA GLY A 117 -0.69 -8.40 12.48
C GLY A 117 -0.17 -7.07 13.01
N GLY A 118 1.08 -7.05 13.48
CA GLY A 118 1.70 -5.90 14.13
C GLY A 118 1.25 -5.69 15.57
N VAL A 119 1.17 -4.43 16.00
CA VAL A 119 0.76 -4.02 17.35
C VAL A 119 -0.51 -3.19 17.37
N ASP A 120 -1.23 -3.16 18.49
CA ASP A 120 -2.34 -2.26 18.75
C ASP A 120 -1.85 -0.85 19.13
N ARG A 121 -2.80 0.06 19.41
CA ARG A 121 -2.53 1.46 19.80
C ARG A 121 -1.66 1.53 21.06
N GLU A 122 -1.86 0.61 21.99
CA GLU A 122 -1.17 0.50 23.26
C GLU A 122 0.24 -0.10 23.09
N GLY A 123 0.50 -0.80 21.98
CA GLY A 123 1.76 -1.43 21.64
C GLY A 123 1.82 -2.93 21.95
N ASN A 124 0.69 -3.56 22.27
CA ASN A 124 0.60 -5.01 22.47
C ASN A 124 0.45 -5.71 21.10
N SER A 125 0.77 -7.01 21.04
CA SER A 125 0.55 -7.79 19.83
C SER A 125 -0.91 -7.75 19.39
N ALA A 126 -1.13 -7.36 18.12
CA ALA A 126 -2.43 -7.35 17.47
C ALA A 126 -2.70 -8.61 16.63
N VAL A 127 -1.78 -9.60 16.68
CA VAL A 127 -1.94 -10.87 15.98
C VAL A 127 -3.11 -11.64 16.59
N ASN A 128 -4.06 -12.05 15.75
CA ASN A 128 -5.23 -12.82 16.18
C ASN A 128 -5.53 -13.95 15.19
N LYS A 129 -6.59 -14.75 15.43
CA LYS A 129 -6.88 -15.91 14.59
C LYS A 129 -7.24 -15.54 13.14
N LEU A 130 -7.82 -14.35 12.91
CA LEU A 130 -8.10 -13.86 11.57
C LEU A 130 -6.82 -13.54 10.79
N THR A 131 -5.74 -13.11 11.45
CA THR A 131 -4.42 -12.96 10.85
C THR A 131 -3.98 -14.23 10.13
N PHE A 132 -4.06 -15.38 10.80
CA PHE A 132 -3.70 -16.69 10.23
C PHE A 132 -4.67 -17.13 9.13
N LEU A 133 -5.97 -16.93 9.33
CA LEU A 133 -6.98 -17.28 8.31
C LEU A 133 -6.78 -16.46 7.02
N CYS A 134 -6.40 -15.19 7.10
CA CYS A 134 -6.10 -14.38 5.92
C CYS A 134 -4.85 -14.89 5.17
N LEU A 135 -3.78 -15.25 5.89
CA LEU A 135 -2.59 -15.85 5.27
C LEU A 135 -2.92 -17.17 4.57
N GLN A 136 -3.70 -18.02 5.24
CA GLN A 136 -4.16 -19.29 4.68
C GLN A 136 -5.04 -19.08 3.44
N ALA A 137 -6.06 -18.21 3.52
CA ALA A 137 -6.96 -17.93 2.41
C ALA A 137 -6.19 -17.38 1.19
N SER A 138 -5.24 -16.46 1.39
CA SER A 138 -4.39 -15.95 0.32
C SER A 138 -3.53 -17.06 -0.32
N ARG A 139 -2.94 -17.93 0.51
CA ARG A 139 -2.12 -19.06 0.06
C ARG A 139 -2.92 -20.07 -0.77
N ASP A 140 -4.15 -20.34 -0.34
CA ASP A 140 -4.98 -21.40 -0.90
C ASP A 140 -5.73 -20.91 -2.16
N VAL A 141 -6.25 -19.68 -2.15
CA VAL A 141 -6.91 -19.06 -3.32
C VAL A 141 -5.90 -18.67 -4.40
N CYS A 142 -4.68 -18.26 -4.01
CA CYS A 142 -3.58 -17.98 -4.93
C CYS A 142 -3.92 -16.96 -6.03
N MET A 143 -4.67 -15.91 -5.68
CA MET A 143 -4.99 -14.77 -6.54
C MET A 143 -4.16 -13.53 -6.17
N ILE A 144 -4.12 -12.55 -7.08
CA ILE A 144 -3.30 -11.33 -6.93
C ILE A 144 -3.82 -10.47 -5.78
N ASP A 145 -5.14 -10.23 -5.73
CA ASP A 145 -5.76 -9.45 -4.66
C ASP A 145 -6.49 -10.38 -3.65
N PRO A 146 -6.60 -9.98 -2.38
CA PRO A 146 -5.94 -8.82 -1.79
C PRO A 146 -4.43 -9.09 -1.60
N LYS A 147 -3.61 -8.08 -1.86
CA LYS A 147 -2.18 -8.13 -1.56
C LYS A 147 -1.99 -8.12 -0.06
N ILE A 148 -1.33 -9.16 0.45
CA ILE A 148 -1.11 -9.28 1.88
C ILE A 148 0.15 -8.50 2.28
N ASN A 149 -0.02 -7.59 3.23
CA ASN A 149 1.04 -6.92 3.96
C ASN A 149 1.04 -7.42 5.40
N LEU A 150 2.11 -8.09 5.83
CA LEU A 150 2.28 -8.58 7.19
C LEU A 150 3.23 -7.66 7.96
N ARG A 151 2.73 -7.11 9.06
CA ARG A 151 3.53 -6.35 10.01
C ARG A 151 4.26 -7.29 10.96
N ILE A 152 5.58 -7.11 11.04
CA ILE A 152 6.50 -7.94 11.81
C ILE A 152 7.40 -7.07 12.69
N SER A 153 8.03 -7.68 13.69
CA SER A 153 9.03 -7.08 14.57
C SER A 153 10.03 -8.16 14.98
N ALA A 154 11.06 -7.78 15.73
CA ALA A 154 11.99 -8.71 16.38
C ALA A 154 11.29 -9.72 17.31
N ASN A 155 10.07 -9.43 17.77
CA ASN A 155 9.28 -10.29 18.66
C ASN A 155 8.20 -11.11 17.92
N THR A 156 8.16 -11.08 16.59
CA THR A 156 7.16 -11.84 15.83
C THR A 156 7.37 -13.34 16.00
N ASP A 157 6.27 -14.02 16.32
CA ASP A 157 6.25 -15.47 16.54
C ASP A 157 6.69 -16.27 15.30
N LEU A 158 7.47 -17.33 15.52
CA LEU A 158 8.04 -18.14 14.45
C LEU A 158 6.98 -18.96 13.69
N ASP A 159 5.86 -19.32 14.32
CA ASP A 159 4.78 -20.04 13.63
C ASP A 159 4.08 -19.10 12.64
N LEU A 160 3.89 -17.83 13.02
CA LEU A 160 3.36 -16.81 12.12
C LEU A 160 4.32 -16.55 10.94
N LEU A 161 5.62 -16.39 11.20
CA LEU A 161 6.62 -16.25 10.14
C LEU A 161 6.67 -17.49 9.24
N SER A 162 6.61 -18.69 9.81
CA SER A 162 6.58 -19.93 9.03
C SER A 162 5.37 -19.98 8.10
N MET A 163 4.17 -19.68 8.59
CA MET A 163 2.97 -19.61 7.75
C MET A 163 3.10 -18.55 6.64
N ALA A 164 3.66 -17.37 6.95
CA ALA A 164 3.91 -16.32 5.97
C ALA A 164 4.86 -16.79 4.85
N THR A 165 5.91 -17.55 5.18
CA THR A 165 6.83 -18.10 4.18
C THR A 165 6.18 -19.16 3.28
N GLU A 166 5.15 -19.87 3.74
CA GLU A 166 4.39 -20.79 2.89
C GLU A 166 3.62 -20.06 1.80
N LEU A 167 3.11 -18.87 2.10
CA LEU A 167 2.51 -17.97 1.10
C LEU A 167 3.59 -17.42 0.16
N THR A 168 4.75 -16.99 0.67
CA THR A 168 5.88 -16.58 -0.19
C THR A 168 6.30 -17.67 -1.16
N ARG A 169 6.33 -18.93 -0.71
CA ARG A 169 6.66 -20.09 -1.54
C ARG A 169 5.69 -20.31 -2.70
N LYS A 170 4.47 -19.76 -2.66
CA LYS A 170 3.53 -19.82 -3.80
C LYS A 170 4.00 -19.01 -5.01
N GLY A 171 4.92 -18.06 -4.82
CA GLY A 171 5.53 -17.31 -5.92
C GLY A 171 4.75 -16.08 -6.38
N LEU A 172 3.75 -15.63 -5.63
CA LEU A 172 2.98 -14.42 -5.94
C LEU A 172 3.68 -13.12 -5.48
N GLY A 173 4.80 -13.22 -4.76
CA GLY A 173 5.50 -12.06 -4.18
C GLY A 173 4.94 -11.56 -2.84
N PHE A 174 3.94 -12.24 -2.28
CA PHE A 174 3.30 -11.92 -1.00
C PHE A 174 3.62 -12.97 0.09
N PRO A 175 3.46 -12.67 1.39
CA PRO A 175 3.16 -11.35 1.91
C PRO A 175 4.36 -10.41 1.77
N GLN A 176 4.08 -9.11 1.72
CA GLN A 176 5.09 -8.10 1.95
C GLN A 176 5.32 -7.95 3.45
N TYR A 177 6.58 -7.86 3.86
CA TYR A 177 6.95 -7.81 5.28
C TYR A 177 7.30 -6.38 5.66
N SER A 178 6.55 -5.79 6.59
CA SER A 178 6.81 -4.45 7.11
C SER A 178 7.33 -4.52 8.53
N ASN A 179 8.50 -3.92 8.80
CA ASN A 179 9.16 -4.00 10.10
C ASN A 179 8.73 -2.87 11.05
N ASP A 180 7.85 -3.17 12.00
CA ASP A 180 7.35 -2.24 13.02
C ASP A 180 8.48 -1.56 13.81
N ASP A 181 9.61 -2.24 14.05
CA ASP A 181 10.76 -1.70 14.80
C ASP A 181 11.48 -0.56 14.05
N VAL A 182 11.22 -0.41 12.75
CA VAL A 182 11.76 0.66 11.90
C VAL A 182 10.66 1.64 11.50
N VAL A 183 9.51 1.11 11.08
CA VAL A 183 8.41 1.91 10.54
C VAL A 183 7.81 2.81 11.60
N ILE A 184 7.50 2.29 12.79
CA ILE A 184 6.84 3.07 13.85
C ILE A 184 7.75 4.21 14.33
N PRO A 185 9.04 3.98 14.68
CA PRO A 185 9.94 5.09 15.02
C PRO A 185 10.14 6.08 13.87
N GLY A 186 10.18 5.58 12.62
CA GLY A 186 10.29 6.42 11.42
C GLY A 186 9.12 7.36 11.26
N LEU A 187 7.88 6.87 11.37
CA LEU A 187 6.66 7.69 11.34
C LEU A 187 6.66 8.71 12.49
N VAL A 188 6.98 8.30 13.71
CA VAL A 188 7.05 9.22 14.86
C VAL A 188 8.08 10.33 14.63
N ALA A 189 9.26 10.00 14.07
CA ALA A 189 10.27 10.97 13.72
C ALA A 189 9.80 11.99 12.66
N HIS A 190 8.83 11.60 11.83
CA HIS A 190 8.17 12.48 10.85
C HIS A 190 6.90 13.17 11.38
N GLY A 191 6.71 13.20 12.70
CA GLY A 191 5.65 13.99 13.35
C GLY A 191 4.32 13.26 13.53
N TYR A 192 4.26 11.95 13.27
CA TYR A 192 3.07 11.16 13.55
C TYR A 192 2.92 10.90 15.05
N ARG A 193 1.68 10.89 15.53
CA ARG A 193 1.41 10.48 16.92
C ARG A 193 1.72 8.99 17.07
N LEU A 194 2.34 8.59 18.17
CA LEU A 194 2.76 7.19 18.39
C LEU A 194 1.60 6.21 18.23
N GLU A 195 0.43 6.55 18.78
CA GLU A 195 -0.77 5.72 18.72
C GLU A 195 -1.38 5.61 17.32
N ASP A 196 -1.09 6.57 16.44
CA ASP A 196 -1.49 6.49 15.02
C ASP A 196 -0.43 5.75 14.22
N ALA A 197 0.86 6.02 14.47
CA ALA A 197 1.97 5.30 13.89
C ALA A 197 1.86 3.79 14.15
N ARG A 198 1.39 3.36 15.32
CA ARG A 198 1.11 1.94 15.63
C ARG A 198 -0.06 1.34 14.85
N GLU A 199 -0.95 2.16 14.32
CA GLU A 199 -2.12 1.76 13.54
C GLU A 199 -1.88 1.86 12.03
N TYR A 200 -0.64 2.06 11.59
CA TYR A 200 -0.34 2.19 10.17
C TYR A 200 -0.81 0.96 9.37
N ALA A 201 -1.19 1.23 8.13
CA ALA A 201 -1.42 0.26 7.08
C ALA A 201 -0.51 0.56 5.88
N VAL A 202 -0.44 -0.37 4.94
CA VAL A 202 0.31 -0.20 3.69
C VAL A 202 -0.66 0.07 2.54
N ALA A 203 -0.49 1.21 1.88
CA ALA A 203 -1.16 1.54 0.63
C ALA A 203 -0.45 0.84 -0.52
N ALA A 204 -1.21 0.18 -1.40
CA ALA A 204 -0.74 -0.47 -2.63
C ALA A 204 0.61 -1.24 -2.52
N CYS A 205 1.74 -0.54 -2.70
CA CYS A 205 3.04 -1.15 -2.88
C CYS A 205 3.86 -1.20 -1.59
N TRP A 206 4.20 -0.07 -0.96
CA TRP A 206 5.09 -0.04 0.23
C TRP A 206 4.86 1.17 1.12
N GLU A 207 3.88 2.01 0.80
CA GLU A 207 3.72 3.31 1.40
C GLU A 207 2.87 3.24 2.66
N PHE A 208 3.39 3.75 3.77
CA PHE A 208 2.69 3.71 5.04
C PHE A 208 1.67 4.85 5.13
N ILE A 209 0.43 4.48 5.44
CA ILE A 209 -0.70 5.41 5.60
C ILE A 209 -1.39 5.16 6.93
N ILE A 210 -2.12 6.16 7.42
CA ILE A 210 -2.93 6.04 8.64
C ILE A 210 -4.41 5.93 8.25
N PRO A 211 -5.04 4.75 8.39
CA PRO A 211 -6.45 4.57 8.06
C PRO A 211 -7.35 5.61 8.73
N GLY A 212 -8.23 6.24 7.95
CA GLY A 212 -9.21 7.23 8.43
C GLY A 212 -8.66 8.62 8.75
N LYS A 213 -7.33 8.83 8.64
CA LYS A 213 -6.65 10.08 9.03
C LYS A 213 -5.64 10.61 8.02
N GLY A 214 -5.21 9.78 7.07
CA GLY A 214 -4.29 10.15 6.00
C GLY A 214 -5.01 10.56 4.72
N MET A 215 -4.64 11.71 4.16
CA MET A 215 -4.84 12.02 2.75
C MET A 215 -3.49 12.06 2.07
N ASP A 216 -3.03 10.89 1.64
CA ASP A 216 -1.68 10.71 1.14
C ASP A 216 -1.70 10.42 -0.36
N VAL A 217 -0.99 11.23 -1.14
CA VAL A 217 -0.66 10.95 -2.54
C VAL A 217 0.80 10.53 -2.58
N VAL A 218 1.02 9.27 -2.22
CA VAL A 218 2.35 8.74 -1.89
C VAL A 218 3.27 8.53 -3.09
N ASN A 219 2.72 8.59 -4.31
CA ASN A 219 3.46 8.41 -5.55
C ASN A 219 3.04 9.47 -6.58
N ILE A 220 3.44 10.71 -6.34
CA ILE A 220 3.10 11.86 -7.20
C ILE A 220 4.19 12.16 -8.24
N GLY A 221 5.41 11.72 -8.01
CA GLY A 221 6.53 11.94 -8.93
C GLY A 221 7.74 11.07 -8.63
N ALA A 222 8.68 11.03 -9.58
CA ALA A 222 9.88 10.22 -9.51
C ALA A 222 11.12 11.04 -9.87
N VAL A 223 12.12 11.02 -8.98
CA VAL A 223 13.47 11.55 -9.24
C VAL A 223 14.30 10.44 -9.88
N SER A 224 14.99 10.75 -10.97
CA SER A 224 15.90 9.80 -11.63
C SER A 224 17.32 9.98 -11.07
N PHE A 225 17.73 9.09 -10.17
CA PHE A 225 19.12 9.05 -9.71
C PHE A 225 20.11 8.74 -10.84
N PRO A 226 19.83 7.81 -11.78
CA PRO A 226 20.73 7.56 -12.91
C PRO A 226 20.96 8.79 -13.78
N ALA A 227 19.92 9.61 -14.02
CA ALA A 227 20.07 10.84 -14.79
C ALA A 227 20.95 11.87 -14.06
N ALA A 228 20.75 12.03 -12.74
CA ALA A 228 21.58 12.90 -11.92
C ALA A 228 23.05 12.46 -11.91
N VAL A 229 23.27 11.14 -11.81
CA VAL A 229 24.61 10.54 -11.81
C VAL A 229 25.28 10.66 -13.17
N ASP A 230 24.62 10.29 -14.26
CA ASP A 230 25.16 10.40 -15.63
C ASP A 230 25.60 11.84 -15.95
N LYS A 231 24.71 12.81 -15.70
CA LYS A 231 25.02 14.23 -15.91
C LYS A 231 26.20 14.69 -15.06
N ALA A 232 26.22 14.34 -13.77
CA ALA A 232 27.28 14.75 -12.85
C ALA A 232 28.63 14.15 -13.23
N ILE A 233 28.66 12.89 -13.69
CA ILE A 233 29.87 12.22 -14.16
C ILE A 233 30.42 12.95 -15.38
N ARG A 234 29.59 13.15 -16.41
CA ARG A 234 30.00 13.80 -17.66
C ARG A 234 30.54 15.20 -17.41
N ASP A 235 29.78 16.03 -16.68
CA ASP A 235 30.16 17.40 -16.37
C ASP A 235 31.41 17.47 -15.47
N GLY A 236 31.48 16.64 -14.43
CA GLY A 236 32.56 16.66 -13.45
C GLY A 236 33.88 16.16 -14.05
N LEU A 237 33.86 15.05 -14.80
CA LEU A 237 35.06 14.54 -15.46
C LEU A 237 35.58 15.51 -16.53
N ALA A 238 34.70 16.12 -17.33
CA ALA A 238 35.07 17.12 -18.31
C ALA A 238 35.67 18.39 -17.68
N ALA A 239 35.14 18.81 -16.52
CA ALA A 239 35.66 19.95 -15.76
C ALA A 239 36.95 19.65 -14.98
N GLY A 240 37.44 18.41 -15.03
CA GLY A 240 38.64 18.01 -14.31
C GLY A 240 38.42 17.80 -12.80
N GLU A 241 37.19 17.61 -12.35
CA GLU A 241 36.86 17.46 -10.93
C GLU A 241 37.24 16.07 -10.38
N GLU A 242 37.52 16.05 -9.08
CA GLU A 242 37.66 14.82 -8.30
C GLU A 242 36.28 14.27 -7.90
N MET A 243 36.24 13.02 -7.40
CA MET A 243 34.99 12.34 -7.03
C MET A 243 34.08 13.17 -6.11
N GLN A 244 34.65 13.93 -5.18
CA GLN A 244 33.88 14.81 -4.29
C GLN A 244 33.15 15.93 -5.04
N GLY A 245 33.70 16.42 -6.15
CA GLY A 245 33.04 17.37 -7.05
C GLY A 245 31.85 16.75 -7.76
N ILE A 246 32.05 15.54 -8.31
CA ILE A 246 30.99 14.76 -8.95
C ILE A 246 29.84 14.49 -7.97
N LEU A 247 30.13 14.04 -6.74
CA LEU A 247 29.10 13.80 -5.72
C LEU A 247 28.33 15.07 -5.35
N ARG A 248 28.99 16.25 -5.32
CA ARG A 248 28.28 17.52 -5.14
C ARG A 248 27.34 17.83 -6.30
N ARG A 249 27.76 17.57 -7.55
CA ARG A 249 26.91 17.73 -8.75
C ARG A 249 25.71 16.79 -8.73
N VAL A 250 25.89 15.53 -8.33
CA VAL A 250 24.79 14.57 -8.15
C VAL A 250 23.76 15.13 -7.20
N ARG A 251 24.19 15.60 -6.02
CA ARG A 251 23.29 16.21 -5.04
C ARG A 251 22.57 17.43 -5.59
N MET A 252 23.28 18.34 -6.26
CA MET A 252 22.68 19.53 -6.86
C MET A 252 21.61 19.19 -7.89
N ASP A 253 21.85 18.18 -8.72
CA ASP A 253 20.90 17.75 -9.74
C ASP A 253 19.66 17.07 -9.11
N ILE A 254 19.86 16.20 -8.13
CA ILE A 254 18.75 15.62 -7.33
C ILE A 254 17.90 16.71 -6.70
N ASP A 255 18.53 17.69 -6.02
CA ASP A 255 17.83 18.81 -5.38
C ASP A 255 17.03 19.63 -6.41
N GLN A 256 17.57 19.80 -7.63
CA GLN A 256 16.90 20.52 -8.70
C GLN A 256 15.69 19.74 -9.26
N GLN A 257 15.84 18.43 -9.46
CA GLN A 257 14.73 17.55 -9.88
C GLN A 257 13.60 17.58 -8.85
N VAL A 258 13.93 17.44 -7.56
CA VAL A 258 12.93 17.49 -6.47
C VAL A 258 12.21 18.83 -6.44
N LYS A 259 12.93 19.96 -6.51
CA LYS A 259 12.32 21.29 -6.51
C LYS A 259 11.38 21.49 -7.69
N HIS A 260 11.77 21.02 -8.87
CA HIS A 260 10.95 21.14 -10.06
C HIS A 260 9.65 20.35 -9.91
N LEU A 261 9.74 19.07 -9.53
CA LEU A 261 8.58 18.22 -9.30
C LEU A 261 7.68 18.76 -8.20
N ALA A 262 8.25 19.21 -7.08
CA ALA A 262 7.46 19.77 -5.98
C ALA A 262 6.71 21.05 -6.38
N ALA A 263 7.32 21.91 -7.21
CA ALA A 263 6.68 23.13 -7.71
C ALA A 263 5.45 22.83 -8.57
N ASP A 264 5.48 21.75 -9.36
CA ASP A 264 4.34 21.34 -10.20
C ASP A 264 3.10 20.95 -9.37
N TYR A 265 3.30 20.60 -8.09
CA TYR A 265 2.24 20.16 -7.18
C TYR A 265 1.94 21.16 -6.05
N GLU A 266 2.60 22.31 -6.00
CA GLU A 266 2.41 23.31 -4.92
C GLU A 266 0.96 23.82 -4.83
N ASN A 267 0.27 23.86 -5.97
CA ASN A 267 -1.12 24.31 -6.09
C ASN A 267 -2.06 23.16 -6.51
N LEU A 268 -1.76 21.92 -6.12
CA LEU A 268 -2.59 20.78 -6.46
C LEU A 268 -4.00 20.95 -5.89
N LEU A 269 -4.99 20.95 -6.79
CA LEU A 269 -6.40 20.96 -6.44
C LEU A 269 -6.98 19.57 -6.66
N LEU A 270 -7.44 18.96 -5.58
CA LEU A 270 -8.11 17.66 -5.62
C LEU A 270 -9.62 17.86 -5.79
N PRO A 271 -10.28 17.10 -6.68
CA PRO A 271 -11.73 17.15 -6.78
C PRO A 271 -12.36 16.66 -5.47
N PRO A 272 -13.48 17.25 -5.02
CA PRO A 272 -14.17 16.77 -3.84
C PRO A 272 -14.56 15.30 -3.96
N ALA A 273 -14.35 14.54 -2.89
CA ALA A 273 -14.65 13.11 -2.82
C ALA A 273 -15.61 12.79 -1.66
N PRO A 274 -16.87 13.27 -1.65
CA PRO A 274 -17.76 13.16 -0.49
C PRO A 274 -17.98 11.72 -0.01
N TYR A 275 -17.95 10.75 -0.93
CA TYR A 275 -18.08 9.34 -0.57
C TYR A 275 -16.88 8.81 0.21
N LEU A 276 -15.65 9.21 -0.15
CA LEU A 276 -14.47 8.87 0.64
C LEU A 276 -14.47 9.64 1.96
N SER A 277 -14.81 10.93 1.93
CA SER A 277 -14.86 11.79 3.12
C SER A 277 -15.71 11.20 4.26
N VAL A 278 -16.85 10.56 3.95
CA VAL A 278 -17.69 9.92 4.98
C VAL A 278 -17.11 8.62 5.55
N LEU A 279 -16.08 8.05 4.92
CA LEU A 279 -15.34 6.88 5.39
C LEU A 279 -14.08 7.26 6.18
N MET A 280 -13.80 8.56 6.33
CA MET A 280 -12.62 9.09 6.99
C MET A 280 -13.01 9.78 8.29
N SER A 281 -12.51 9.28 9.43
CA SER A 281 -12.88 9.81 10.75
C SER A 281 -12.57 11.29 10.88
N ASP A 282 -11.41 11.73 10.41
CA ASP A 282 -10.98 13.12 10.52
C ASP A 282 -11.85 14.09 9.68
N CYS A 283 -12.26 13.67 8.49
CA CYS A 283 -13.17 14.45 7.65
C CYS A 283 -14.54 14.65 8.31
N LEU A 284 -15.07 13.61 8.97
CA LEU A 284 -16.33 13.69 9.70
C LEU A 284 -16.23 14.63 10.91
N ASP A 285 -15.17 14.50 11.71
CA ASP A 285 -14.94 15.33 12.90
C ASP A 285 -14.77 16.81 12.53
N GLN A 286 -14.14 17.09 11.38
CA GLN A 286 -13.91 18.46 10.90
C GLN A 286 -15.02 19.01 10.01
N ALA A 287 -15.99 18.18 9.59
CA ALA A 287 -17.01 18.52 8.60
C ALA A 287 -16.41 19.10 7.29
N LYS A 288 -15.29 18.52 6.84
CA LYS A 288 -14.57 18.92 5.62
C LYS A 288 -14.41 17.74 4.67
N ASP A 289 -14.37 18.04 3.37
CA ASP A 289 -14.07 17.03 2.37
C ASP A 289 -12.59 16.61 2.43
N LEU A 290 -12.30 15.35 2.12
CA LEU A 290 -10.94 14.81 2.07
C LEU A 290 -10.05 15.58 1.09
N SER A 291 -10.62 16.22 0.06
CA SER A 291 -9.86 17.00 -0.94
C SER A 291 -9.11 18.21 -0.39
N VAL A 292 -9.48 18.71 0.80
CA VAL A 292 -8.75 19.79 1.48
C VAL A 292 -7.70 19.29 2.47
N GLY A 293 -7.47 17.97 2.47
CA GLY A 293 -6.52 17.28 3.34
C GLY A 293 -7.15 16.68 4.59
N ALA A 294 -6.33 15.91 5.31
CA ALA A 294 -6.65 15.30 6.60
C ALA A 294 -5.52 15.59 7.61
N GLN A 295 -5.62 15.01 8.81
CA GLN A 295 -4.64 15.15 9.88
C GLN A 295 -3.21 14.88 9.38
N TYR A 296 -3.04 13.84 8.57
CA TYR A 296 -1.81 13.57 7.85
C TYR A 296 -2.09 13.82 6.36
N ASN A 297 -1.28 14.66 5.73
CA ASN A 297 -1.50 15.08 4.34
C ASN A 297 -0.17 15.17 3.61
N ASN A 298 0.22 14.05 2.98
CA ASN A 298 1.56 13.89 2.41
C ASN A 298 1.53 13.71 0.90
N PHE A 299 2.55 14.25 0.23
CA PHE A 299 2.79 14.09 -1.20
C PHE A 299 4.18 13.47 -1.40
N GLY A 300 4.22 12.24 -1.90
CA GLY A 300 5.44 11.45 -2.01
C GLY A 300 6.08 11.54 -3.38
N ILE A 301 7.32 12.04 -3.43
CA ILE A 301 8.21 11.94 -4.59
C ILE A 301 9.24 10.85 -4.27
N HIS A 302 9.30 9.80 -5.09
CA HIS A 302 10.23 8.69 -4.86
C HIS A 302 11.51 8.83 -5.69
N GLY A 303 12.60 8.21 -5.23
CA GLY A 303 13.85 8.12 -5.99
C GLY A 303 13.98 6.79 -6.70
N ALA A 304 14.21 6.82 -8.02
CA ALA A 304 14.35 5.62 -8.85
C ALA A 304 15.82 5.36 -9.21
N GLY A 305 16.20 4.08 -9.31
CA GLY A 305 17.50 3.64 -9.84
C GLY A 305 18.69 3.86 -8.89
N SER A 306 18.47 3.75 -7.58
CA SER A 306 19.52 3.96 -6.57
C SER A 306 20.68 2.98 -6.68
N ALA A 307 20.41 1.69 -6.93
CA ALA A 307 21.43 0.66 -7.11
C ALA A 307 22.33 0.97 -8.32
N ASN A 308 21.73 1.20 -9.49
CA ASN A 308 22.46 1.55 -10.72
C ASN A 308 23.35 2.80 -10.52
N SER A 309 22.81 3.79 -9.81
CA SER A 309 23.51 5.04 -9.50
C SER A 309 24.70 4.81 -8.57
N ALA A 310 24.53 3.98 -7.54
CA ALA A 310 25.60 3.61 -6.61
C ALA A 310 26.71 2.81 -7.33
N ASP A 311 26.33 1.84 -8.16
CA ASP A 311 27.27 1.01 -8.92
C ASP A 311 28.09 1.86 -9.91
N ALA A 312 27.46 2.80 -10.62
CA ALA A 312 28.15 3.70 -11.53
C ALA A 312 29.17 4.60 -10.79
N LEU A 313 28.78 5.16 -9.64
CA LEU A 313 29.68 5.97 -8.82
C LEU A 313 30.83 5.15 -8.26
N ALA A 314 30.58 3.91 -7.82
CA ALA A 314 31.61 3.00 -7.34
C ALA A 314 32.59 2.59 -8.44
N ALA A 315 32.09 2.25 -9.63
CA ALA A 315 32.92 1.91 -10.78
C ALA A 315 33.85 3.06 -11.18
N ILE A 316 33.38 4.30 -11.13
CA ILE A 316 34.20 5.47 -11.45
C ILE A 316 35.23 5.75 -10.37
N GLN A 317 34.84 5.68 -9.10
CA GLN A 317 35.77 5.81 -7.99
C GLN A 317 36.94 4.82 -8.15
N GLU A 318 36.66 3.57 -8.51
CA GLU A 318 37.69 2.56 -8.67
C GLU A 318 38.50 2.75 -9.97
N LEU A 319 37.86 2.68 -11.13
CA LEU A 319 38.55 2.57 -12.42
C LEU A 319 39.21 3.88 -12.87
N VAL A 320 38.64 5.03 -12.50
CA VAL A 320 39.15 6.35 -12.94
C VAL A 320 40.05 6.98 -11.88
N PHE A 321 39.65 6.92 -10.60
CA PHE A 321 40.34 7.67 -9.53
C PHE A 321 41.31 6.82 -8.71
N THR A 322 40.97 5.55 -8.38
CA THR A 322 41.84 4.67 -7.60
C THR A 322 42.90 4.00 -8.48
N GLU A 323 42.48 3.27 -9.51
CA GLU A 323 43.36 2.51 -10.39
C GLU A 323 43.94 3.34 -11.53
N GLY A 324 43.16 4.30 -12.04
CA GLY A 324 43.47 5.04 -13.26
C GLY A 324 43.55 4.14 -14.51
N SER A 325 42.90 2.98 -14.48
CA SER A 325 42.84 2.01 -15.58
C SER A 325 41.99 2.49 -16.75
N VAL A 326 41.06 3.43 -16.49
CA VAL A 326 40.25 4.12 -17.50
C VAL A 326 40.48 5.63 -17.40
N THR A 327 40.84 6.28 -18.51
CA THR A 327 41.01 7.73 -18.51
C THR A 327 39.66 8.44 -18.51
N ARG A 328 39.60 9.66 -17.96
CA ARG A 328 38.38 10.49 -17.94
C ARG A 328 37.77 10.67 -19.33
N THR A 329 38.63 10.91 -20.32
CA THR A 329 38.23 11.12 -21.72
C THR A 329 37.70 9.83 -22.35
N ASP A 330 38.32 8.69 -22.07
CA ASP A 330 37.88 7.40 -22.65
C ASP A 330 36.54 6.97 -22.06
N LEU A 331 36.32 7.19 -20.76
CA LEU A 331 35.02 6.93 -20.14
C LEU A 331 33.91 7.80 -20.75
N ILE A 332 34.14 9.11 -20.92
CA ILE A 332 33.13 10.00 -21.54
C ILE A 332 32.82 9.52 -22.96
N LYS A 333 33.84 9.21 -23.76
CA LYS A 333 33.65 8.69 -25.13
C LYS A 333 32.86 7.39 -25.14
N ALA A 334 33.18 6.46 -24.25
CA ALA A 334 32.45 5.20 -24.14
C ALA A 334 30.98 5.43 -23.75
N LEU A 335 30.71 6.34 -22.81
CA LEU A 335 29.35 6.71 -22.43
C LEU A 335 28.60 7.42 -23.56
N ASP A 336 29.28 8.17 -24.43
CA ASP A 336 28.69 8.82 -25.61
C ASP A 336 28.40 7.84 -26.75
N SER A 337 29.17 6.74 -26.85
CA SER A 337 29.02 5.73 -27.90
C SER A 337 28.19 4.51 -27.46
N ASP A 338 27.57 4.53 -26.28
CA ASP A 338 26.91 3.35 -25.69
C ASP A 338 27.86 2.14 -25.60
N PHE A 339 29.11 2.43 -25.24
CA PHE A 339 30.23 1.48 -25.12
C PHE A 339 30.61 0.77 -26.43
N LEU A 340 30.18 1.29 -27.58
CA LEU A 340 30.53 0.80 -28.92
C LEU A 340 31.83 1.39 -29.47
#